data_AF-A0AAC8QIF3-F1
#
_entry.id   AF-A0AAC8QIF3-F1
#
_cell.length_a   1.000
_cell.length_b   1.000
_cell.length_c   1.000
_cell.angle_alpha   90.00
_cell.angle_beta   90.00
_cell.angle_gamma   90.00
#
_symmetry.space_group_name_H-M   'P 1'
#
loop_
_entity.id
_entity.type
_entity.pdbx_description
1 polymer ?
#
loop_
_entity_poly.entity_id
_entity_poly.type
_entity_poly.pdbx_seq_one_letter_code
_entity_poly.pdbx_strand_id
1 'polypeptide(L)'
;MPREAETVELESERLERRQLESLSTAELIRHAIEEARLLARAEVLHAKKELRQELKAARTSGILLGAGGVLGLMALAALLVALGLALPLGETLGVLLVGVFLLVVSGGLAFAGVKRLPKKPLSHTQERLKTDLARTRETLQ
;
A
#
# COMPACT_ATOMS: atom_id res chain seq x y z
N MET A 1 -18.85 -67.45 -37.43
CA MET A 1 -19.05 -66.46 -36.35
C MET A 1 -17.87 -65.47 -36.32
N PRO A 2 -17.76 -64.48 -37.24
CA PRO A 2 -16.63 -63.53 -37.26
C PRO A 2 -16.97 -62.10 -36.81
N ARG A 3 -18.26 -61.76 -36.58
CA ARG A 3 -18.71 -60.38 -36.38
C ARG A 3 -18.50 -59.80 -34.98
N GLU A 4 -18.28 -60.63 -33.96
CA GLU A 4 -18.17 -60.19 -32.56
C GLU A 4 -16.76 -59.68 -32.19
N ALA A 5 -15.72 -60.15 -32.87
CA ALA A 5 -14.34 -59.72 -32.61
C ALA A 5 -14.11 -58.27 -33.08
N GLU A 6 -14.65 -57.90 -34.24
CA GLU A 6 -14.53 -56.56 -34.82
C GLU A 6 -15.26 -55.50 -33.98
N THR A 7 -16.37 -55.87 -33.32
CA THR A 7 -17.11 -54.95 -32.44
C THR A 7 -16.37 -54.66 -31.14
N VAL A 8 -15.65 -55.65 -30.59
CA VAL A 8 -14.89 -55.51 -29.34
C VAL A 8 -13.66 -54.62 -29.57
N GLU A 9 -12.98 -54.78 -30.70
CA GLU A 9 -11.78 -53.99 -31.05
C GLU A 9 -12.12 -52.51 -31.30
N LEU A 10 -13.24 -52.23 -31.96
CA LEU A 10 -13.77 -50.88 -32.17
C LEU A 10 -14.25 -50.23 -30.87
N GLU A 11 -14.75 -51.01 -29.92
CA GLU A 11 -15.18 -50.53 -28.62
C GLU A 11 -13.97 -50.19 -27.72
N SER A 12 -12.90 -50.98 -27.78
CA SER A 12 -11.65 -50.67 -27.08
C SER A 12 -10.94 -49.42 -27.64
N GLU A 13 -10.86 -49.26 -28.97
CA GLU A 13 -10.29 -48.03 -29.56
C GLU A 13 -11.09 -46.78 -29.18
N ARG A 14 -12.42 -46.89 -29.08
CA ARG A 14 -13.29 -45.78 -28.67
C ARG A 14 -13.13 -45.43 -27.19
N LEU A 15 -12.88 -46.42 -26.34
CA LEU A 15 -12.63 -46.21 -24.91
C LEU A 15 -11.26 -45.58 -24.66
N GLU A 16 -10.22 -46.01 -25.39
CA GLU A 16 -8.90 -45.38 -25.34
C GLU A 16 -8.93 -43.92 -25.82
N ARG A 17 -9.61 -43.62 -26.95
CA ARG A 17 -9.79 -42.23 -27.40
C ARG A 17 -10.51 -41.37 -26.37
N ARG A 18 -11.59 -41.87 -25.75
CA ARG A 18 -12.30 -41.13 -24.69
C ARG A 18 -11.43 -40.93 -23.45
N GLN A 19 -10.61 -41.90 -23.07
CA GLN A 19 -9.66 -41.74 -21.97
C GLN A 19 -8.59 -40.69 -22.31
N LEU A 20 -8.00 -40.72 -23.50
CA LEU A 20 -7.01 -39.74 -23.97
C LEU A 20 -7.59 -38.32 -24.11
N GLU A 21 -8.84 -38.18 -24.55
CA GLU A 21 -9.57 -36.90 -24.58
C GLU A 21 -9.90 -36.39 -23.17
N SER A 22 -10.27 -37.30 -22.25
CA SER A 22 -10.55 -36.96 -20.84
C SER A 22 -9.30 -36.59 -20.03
N LEU A 23 -8.12 -37.08 -20.43
CA LEU A 23 -6.84 -36.83 -19.76
C LEU A 23 -6.10 -35.56 -20.26
N SER A 24 -6.41 -35.01 -21.43
CA SER A 24 -5.63 -33.90 -22.02
C SER A 24 -6.17 -32.50 -21.74
N THR A 25 -7.47 -32.34 -21.54
CA THR A 25 -8.07 -31.02 -21.24
C THR A 25 -8.03 -30.70 -19.74
N ALA A 26 -8.29 -31.70 -18.90
CA ALA A 26 -8.24 -31.56 -17.45
C ALA A 26 -6.81 -31.26 -16.94
N GLU A 27 -5.79 -31.90 -17.54
CA GLU A 27 -4.39 -31.67 -17.18
C GLU A 27 -3.92 -30.27 -17.60
N LEU A 28 -4.36 -29.76 -18.76
CA LEU A 28 -4.07 -28.38 -19.21
C LEU A 28 -4.66 -27.33 -18.28
N ILE A 29 -5.92 -27.52 -17.88
CA ILE A 29 -6.60 -26.63 -16.93
C ILE A 29 -5.86 -26.64 -15.60
N ARG A 30 -5.46 -27.83 -15.12
CA ARG A 30 -4.69 -27.96 -13.89
C ARG A 30 -3.34 -27.24 -13.98
N HIS A 31 -2.62 -27.38 -15.09
CA HIS A 31 -1.35 -26.69 -15.32
C HIS A 31 -1.54 -25.16 -15.36
N ALA A 32 -2.56 -24.67 -16.06
CA ALA A 32 -2.88 -23.24 -16.14
C ALA A 32 -3.25 -22.65 -14.76
N ILE A 33 -3.97 -23.40 -13.92
CA ILE A 33 -4.26 -23.01 -12.53
C ILE A 33 -2.98 -22.96 -11.69
N GLU A 34 -2.10 -23.94 -11.85
CA GLU A 34 -0.80 -24.00 -11.17
C GLU A 34 0.08 -22.79 -11.54
N GLU A 35 0.15 -22.45 -12.83
CA GLU A 35 0.87 -21.28 -13.35
C GLU A 35 0.25 -19.95 -12.88
N ALA A 36 -1.07 -19.82 -12.93
CA ALA A 36 -1.76 -18.64 -12.43
C ALA A 36 -1.48 -18.42 -10.93
N ARG A 37 -1.39 -19.49 -10.14
CA ARG A 37 -1.04 -19.43 -8.72
C ARG A 37 0.41 -19.02 -8.50
N LEU A 38 1.33 -19.50 -9.33
CA LEU A 38 2.74 -19.10 -9.29
C LEU A 38 2.89 -17.62 -9.64
N LEU A 39 2.21 -17.16 -10.69
CA LEU A 39 2.21 -15.76 -11.11
C LEU A 39 1.61 -14.85 -10.03
N ALA A 40 0.46 -15.21 -9.47
CA ALA A 40 -0.16 -14.44 -8.39
C ALA A 40 0.76 -14.30 -7.17
N ARG A 41 1.50 -15.37 -6.80
CA ARG A 41 2.51 -15.31 -5.73
C ARG A 41 3.67 -14.39 -6.09
N ALA A 42 4.15 -14.46 -7.33
CA ALA A 42 5.23 -13.59 -7.81
C ALA A 42 4.83 -12.12 -7.77
N GLU A 43 3.61 -11.78 -8.21
CA GLU A 43 3.08 -10.42 -8.20
C GLU A 43 2.93 -9.88 -6.78
N VAL A 44 2.43 -10.68 -5.84
CA VAL A 44 2.35 -10.30 -4.42
C VAL A 44 3.74 -10.06 -3.83
N LEU A 45 4.72 -10.89 -4.17
CA LEU A 45 6.11 -10.69 -3.73
C LEU A 45 6.70 -9.41 -4.32
N HIS A 46 6.38 -9.11 -5.58
CA HIS A 46 6.83 -7.90 -6.26
C HIS A 46 6.20 -6.64 -5.63
N ALA A 47 4.87 -6.61 -5.50
CA ALA A 47 4.15 -5.53 -4.84
C ALA A 47 4.65 -5.32 -3.40
N LYS A 48 4.93 -6.39 -2.65
CA LYS A 48 5.50 -6.29 -1.30
C LYS A 48 6.90 -5.67 -1.29
N LYS A 49 7.73 -5.97 -2.29
CA LYS A 49 9.07 -5.38 -2.45
C LYS A 49 8.95 -3.90 -2.78
N GLU A 50 8.12 -3.53 -3.73
CA GLU A 50 7.88 -2.15 -4.14
C GLU A 50 7.32 -1.32 -2.98
N LEU A 51 6.26 -1.79 -2.30
CA LEU A 51 5.72 -1.15 -1.10
C LEU A 51 6.78 -0.96 0.00
N ARG A 52 7.68 -1.92 0.20
CA ARG A 52 8.78 -1.76 1.18
C ARG A 52 9.77 -0.69 0.75
N GLN A 53 10.08 -0.59 -0.53
CA GLN A 53 10.98 0.42 -1.08
C GLN A 53 10.36 1.82 -0.97
N GLU A 54 9.11 1.98 -1.39
CA GLU A 54 8.36 3.21 -1.26
C GLU A 54 8.23 3.64 0.21
N LEU A 55 7.88 2.72 1.10
CA LEU A 55 7.77 3.01 2.53
C LEU A 55 9.10 3.43 3.14
N LYS A 56 10.22 2.81 2.71
CA LYS A 56 11.56 3.20 3.16
C LYS A 56 11.91 4.61 2.67
N ALA A 57 11.64 4.91 1.41
CA ALA A 57 11.90 6.24 0.84
C ALA A 57 11.04 7.32 1.52
N ALA A 58 9.74 7.05 1.70
CA ALA A 58 8.81 7.92 2.41
C ALA A 58 9.25 8.14 3.87
N ARG A 59 9.69 7.08 4.57
CA ARG A 59 10.22 7.17 5.94
C ARG A 59 11.46 8.05 6.00
N THR A 60 12.46 7.81 5.15
CA THR A 60 13.70 8.59 5.16
C THR A 60 13.42 10.06 4.84
N SER A 61 12.58 10.32 3.84
CA SER A 61 12.17 11.68 3.47
C SER A 61 11.41 12.37 4.60
N GLY A 62 10.51 11.65 5.26
CA GLY A 62 9.78 12.14 6.43
C GLY A 62 10.69 12.50 7.60
N ILE A 63 11.71 11.67 7.89
CA ILE A 63 12.70 11.97 8.93
C ILE A 63 13.51 13.20 8.57
N LEU A 64 14.00 13.29 7.33
CA LEU A 64 14.87 14.40 6.91
C LEU A 64 14.12 15.73 6.88
N LEU A 65 12.89 15.75 6.35
CA LEU A 65 12.03 16.93 6.38
C LEU A 65 11.60 17.28 7.81
N GLY A 66 11.29 16.30 8.65
CA GLY A 66 10.96 16.52 10.05
C GLY A 66 12.12 17.15 10.82
N ALA A 67 13.32 16.56 10.74
CA ALA A 67 14.52 17.06 11.39
C ALA A 67 14.92 18.45 10.87
N GLY A 68 14.93 18.63 9.54
CA GLY A 68 15.21 19.92 8.92
C GLY A 68 14.20 20.99 9.31
N GLY A 69 12.91 20.65 9.38
CA GLY A 69 11.86 21.55 9.84
C GLY A 69 12.07 22.00 11.30
N VAL A 70 12.37 21.07 12.21
CA VAL A 70 12.65 21.40 13.62
C VAL A 70 13.89 22.29 13.74
N LEU A 71 14.98 21.94 13.05
CA LEU A 71 16.21 22.73 13.08
C LEU A 71 16.01 24.12 12.49
N GLY A 72 15.28 24.23 11.37
CA GLY A 72 14.92 25.51 10.76
C GLY A 72 14.08 26.39 11.69
N LEU A 73 13.12 25.81 12.41
CA LEU A 73 12.33 26.53 13.41
C LEU A 73 13.19 26.99 14.61
N MET A 74 14.12 26.16 15.09
CA MET A 74 15.05 26.55 16.15
C MET A 74 16.00 27.67 15.69
N ALA A 75 16.52 27.60 14.47
CA ALA A 75 17.35 28.65 13.89
C ALA A 75 16.58 29.98 13.75
N LEU A 76 15.33 29.92 13.26
CA LEU A 76 14.46 31.09 13.16
C LEU A 76 14.16 31.68 14.55
N ALA A 77 13.89 30.83 15.55
CA ALA A 77 13.69 31.27 16.92
C ALA A 77 14.91 32.02 17.47
N ALA A 78 16.11 31.46 17.29
CA ALA A 78 17.36 32.09 17.71
C ALA A 78 17.60 33.45 17.02
N LEU A 79 17.33 33.54 15.71
CA LEU A 79 17.44 34.80 14.96
C LEU A 79 16.47 35.86 15.46
N LEU A 80 15.22 35.47 15.74
CA LEU A 80 14.23 36.42 16.26
C LEU A 80 14.60 36.89 17.66
N VAL A 81 15.12 36.02 18.53
CA VAL A 81 15.61 36.42 19.86
C VAL A 81 16.79 37.39 19.73
N ALA A 82 17.76 37.10 18.86
CA ALA A 82 18.88 37.99 18.59
C ALA A 82 18.40 39.36 18.07
N LEU A 83 17.40 39.38 17.19
CA LEU A 83 16.78 40.62 16.73
C LEU A 83 16.09 41.37 17.87
N GLY A 84 15.31 40.69 18.71
CA GLY A 84 14.65 41.29 19.88
C GLY A 84 15.62 41.94 20.86
N LEU A 85 16.81 41.36 21.05
CA LEU A 85 17.89 41.94 21.85
C LEU A 85 18.59 43.12 21.15
N ALA A 86 18.62 43.14 19.81
CA ALA A 86 19.23 44.23 19.04
C ALA A 86 18.34 45.48 18.95
N LEU A 87 17.03 45.37 19.20
CA LEU A 87 16.12 46.52 19.17
C LEU A 87 16.18 47.32 20.48
N PRO A 88 16.05 48.67 20.43
CA PRO A 88 16.07 49.55 21.59
C PRO A 88 14.73 49.56 22.35
N LEU A 89 14.11 48.38 22.53
CA LEU A 89 12.80 48.22 23.15
C LEU A 89 12.89 47.73 24.61
N GLY A 90 14.11 47.59 25.14
CA GLY A 90 14.39 46.91 26.40
C GLY A 90 14.47 45.39 26.19
N GLU A 91 15.58 44.78 26.60
CA GLU A 91 15.94 43.39 26.29
C GLU A 91 14.83 42.38 26.65
N THR A 92 14.15 42.59 27.79
CA THR A 92 13.05 41.74 28.26
C THR A 92 11.79 41.83 27.39
N LEU A 93 11.41 43.03 26.95
CA LEU A 93 10.21 43.25 26.13
C LEU A 93 10.39 42.72 24.70
N GLY A 94 11.59 42.90 24.13
CA GLY A 94 11.92 42.40 22.79
C GLY A 94 11.85 40.87 22.69
N VAL A 95 12.48 40.17 23.64
CA VAL A 95 12.46 38.69 23.68
C VAL A 95 11.05 38.15 23.97
N LEU A 96 10.27 38.82 24.82
CA LEU A 96 8.90 38.40 25.13
C LEU A 96 7.99 38.48 23.90
N LEU A 97 8.05 39.56 23.13
CA LEU A 97 7.24 39.73 21.90
C LEU A 97 7.57 38.67 20.85
N VAL A 98 8.86 38.38 20.67
CA VAL A 98 9.33 37.30 19.81
C VAL A 98 8.78 35.96 20.26
N GLY A 99 8.86 35.65 21.56
CA GLY A 99 8.33 34.41 22.12
C GLY A 99 6.83 34.23 21.86
N VAL A 100 6.04 35.30 22.07
CA VAL A 100 4.60 35.30 21.78
C VAL A 100 4.32 35.08 20.29
N PHE A 101 5.06 35.76 19.40
CA PHE A 101 4.94 35.57 17.96
C PHE A 101 5.20 34.11 17.55
N LEU A 102 6.28 33.50 18.05
CA LEU A 102 6.59 32.09 17.80
C LEU A 102 5.49 31.15 18.32
N LEU A 103 4.93 31.41 19.51
CA LEU A 103 3.84 30.59 20.05
C LEU A 103 2.59 30.65 19.18
N VAL A 104 2.22 31.84 18.70
CA VAL A 104 1.04 32.01 17.82
C VAL A 104 1.26 31.29 16.50
N VAL A 105 2.42 31.47 15.86
CA VAL A 105 2.75 30.84 14.57
C VAL A 105 2.83 29.32 14.72
N SER A 106 3.57 28.83 15.72
CA SER A 106 3.72 27.39 15.99
C SER A 106 2.38 26.74 16.33
N GLY A 107 1.58 27.36 17.20
CA GLY A 107 0.25 26.89 17.56
C GLY A 107 -0.69 26.83 16.35
N GLY A 108 -0.66 27.85 15.48
CA GLY A 108 -1.45 27.88 14.25
C GLY A 108 -1.05 26.79 13.25
N LEU A 109 0.25 26.58 13.04
CA LEU A 109 0.78 25.50 12.20
C LEU A 109 0.42 24.11 12.75
N ALA A 110 0.58 23.89 14.06
CA ALA A 110 0.23 22.65 14.72
C ALA A 110 -1.27 22.34 14.58
N PHE A 111 -2.12 23.33 14.83
CA PHE A 111 -3.57 23.19 14.68
C PHE A 111 -3.98 22.89 13.23
N ALA A 112 -3.40 23.61 12.26
CA ALA A 112 -3.66 23.38 10.85
C ALA A 112 -3.18 21.99 10.40
N GLY A 113 -2.01 21.54 10.88
CA GLY A 113 -1.47 20.22 10.62
C GLY A 113 -2.38 19.10 11.14
N VAL A 114 -2.82 19.19 12.40
CA VAL A 114 -3.76 18.24 12.99
C VAL A 114 -5.09 18.20 12.22
N LYS A 115 -5.58 19.35 11.77
CA LYS A 115 -6.83 19.43 10.99
C LYS A 115 -6.72 18.79 9.61
N ARG A 116 -5.53 18.82 9.00
CA ARG A 116 -5.26 18.24 7.67
C ARG A 116 -4.88 16.76 7.71
N LEU A 117 -4.64 16.18 8.88
CA LEU A 117 -4.33 14.76 9.01
C LEU A 117 -5.56 13.92 8.60
N PRO A 118 -5.42 12.96 7.67
CA PRO A 118 -6.54 12.13 7.22
C PRO A 118 -7.04 11.25 8.37
N LYS A 119 -8.29 11.48 8.81
CA LYS A 119 -8.93 10.74 9.92
C LYS A 119 -9.14 9.25 9.63
N LYS A 120 -9.20 8.88 8.34
CA LYS A 120 -9.34 7.49 7.88
C LYS A 120 -8.34 7.24 6.74
N PRO A 121 -7.12 6.77 7.03
CA PRO A 121 -6.17 6.44 5.98
C PRO A 121 -6.74 5.29 5.13
N LEU A 122 -6.66 5.44 3.80
CA LEU A 122 -7.05 4.42 2.82
C LEU A 122 -8.53 3.97 2.92
N SER A 123 -9.45 4.88 3.26
CA SER A 123 -10.88 4.56 3.40
C SER A 123 -11.47 3.88 2.15
N HIS A 124 -11.17 4.38 0.96
CA HIS A 124 -11.64 3.78 -0.30
C HIS A 124 -11.08 2.37 -0.53
N THR A 125 -9.83 2.12 -0.15
CA THR A 125 -9.23 0.78 -0.26
C THR A 125 -9.88 -0.19 0.71
N GLN A 126 -10.15 0.23 1.95
CA GLN A 126 -10.85 -0.59 2.93
C GLN A 126 -12.28 -0.92 2.50
N GLU A 127 -12.98 0.05 1.91
CA GLU A 127 -14.35 -0.10 1.45
C GLU A 127 -14.43 -1.06 0.25
N ARG A 128 -13.54 -0.90 -0.73
CA ARG A 128 -13.41 -1.85 -1.86
C ARG A 128 -13.12 -3.27 -1.40
N LEU A 129 -12.16 -3.44 -0.48
CA LEU A 129 -11.83 -4.76 0.07
C LEU A 129 -13.02 -5.41 0.77
N LYS A 130 -13.84 -4.64 1.50
CA LYS A 130 -15.06 -5.16 2.13
C LYS A 130 -16.11 -5.58 1.10
N THR A 131 -16.31 -4.79 0.05
CA THR A 131 -17.26 -5.11 -1.02
C THR A 131 -16.83 -6.36 -1.79
N ASP A 132 -15.54 -6.52 -2.09
CA ASP A 132 -15.02 -7.67 -2.81
C ASP A 132 -15.10 -8.96 -1.98
N LEU A 133 -14.86 -8.87 -0.66
CA LEU A 133 -15.07 -9.98 0.26
C LEU A 133 -16.56 -10.35 0.39
N ALA A 134 -17.46 -9.36 0.41
CA ALA A 134 -18.90 -9.61 0.48
C ALA A 134 -19.40 -10.36 -0.77
N ARG A 135 -18.98 -9.95 -1.97
CA ARG A 135 -19.34 -10.62 -3.23
C ARG A 135 -18.84 -12.05 -3.31
N THR A 136 -17.61 -12.30 -2.82
CA THR A 136 -17.02 -13.65 -2.82
C THR A 136 -17.76 -14.58 -1.85
N ARG A 137 -18.30 -14.04 -0.75
CA ARG A 137 -19.08 -14.82 0.22
C ARG A 137 -20.44 -15.23 -0.34
N GLU A 138 -21.09 -14.36 -1.11
CA GLU A 138 -22.38 -14.65 -1.76
C GLU A 138 -22.26 -15.72 -2.85
N THR A 139 -21.13 -15.82 -3.54
CA THR A 139 -20.92 -16.87 -4.57
C THR A 139 -20.62 -18.25 -3.99
N LEU A 140 -20.34 -18.36 -2.69
CA LEU A 140 -19.98 -19.62 -2.00
C LEU A 140 -21.11 -20.16 -1.11
N GLN A 141 -22.26 -19.49 -1.05
CA GLN A 141 -23.48 -19.95 -0.39
C GLN A 141 -24.49 -20.42 -1.43
#